data_AF-A0A353R655-F1
#
_entry.id   AF-A0A353R655-F1
#
_cell.length_a   1.000
_cell.length_b   1.000
_cell.length_c   1.000
_cell.angle_alpha   90.00
_cell.angle_beta   90.00
_cell.angle_gamma   90.00
#
_symmetry.space_group_name_H-M   'P 1'
#
loop_
_entity.id
_entity.type
_entity.pdbx_description
1 polymer ?
#
loop_
_entity_poly.entity_id
_entity_poly.type
_entity_poly.pdbx_seq_one_letter_code
_entity_poly.pdbx_strand_id
1 'polypeptide(L)' 'MLSHIPNAITSLNLLCGALGIAFVFRGRMDVAFWLLITASVFDFLDGFAARLLHAFSAIGKELDSLADTISFG' A
#
# COMPACT_ATOMS: atom_id res chain seq x y z
N MET A 1 10.17 -12.45 12.70
CA MET A 1 10.90 -12.24 11.43
C MET A 1 9.99 -12.34 10.21
N LEU A 2 9.08 -13.33 10.09
CA LEU A 2 8.11 -13.42 8.98
C LEU A 2 7.04 -12.30 8.94
N SER A 3 6.76 -11.65 10.07
CA SER A 3 5.77 -10.56 10.17
C SER A 3 6.19 -9.23 9.51
N HIS A 4 7.41 -9.13 8.99
CA HIS A 4 7.89 -7.92 8.31
C HIS A 4 7.67 -7.95 6.80
N ILE A 5 7.40 -9.12 6.22
CA ILE A 5 7.13 -9.26 4.78
C ILE A 5 5.83 -8.54 4.41
N PRO A 6 4.71 -8.74 5.14
CA PRO A 6 3.47 -8.01 4.88
C PRO A 6 3.69 -6.50 5.02
N ASN A 7 4.20 -6.05 6.18
CA ASN A 7 4.45 -4.63 6.46
C ASN A 7 5.36 -3.92 5.42
N ALA A 8 6.31 -4.62 4.80
CA ALA A 8 7.15 -4.07 3.74
C ALA A 8 6.34 -3.84 2.45
N ILE A 9 5.39 -4.73 2.13
CA ILE A 9 4.47 -4.61 1.00
C ILE A 9 3.46 -3.48 1.26
N THR A 10 2.92 -3.37 2.48
CA THR A 10 2.06 -2.23 2.87
C THR A 10 2.78 -0.90 2.72
N SER A 11 4.08 -0.84 3.06
CA SER A 11 4.89 0.37 2.91
C SER A 11 5.09 0.76 1.44
N LEU A 12 5.16 -0.23 0.54
CA LEU A 12 5.19 0.01 -0.91
C LEU A 12 3.85 0.54 -1.43
N ASN A 13 2.73 0.03 -0.93
CA ASN A 13 1.40 0.57 -1.20
C ASN A 13 1.33 2.07 -0.80
N LEU A 14 1.69 2.38 0.46
CA LEU A 14 1.75 3.75 0.98
C LEU A 14 2.62 4.68 0.13
N LEU A 15 3.81 4.23 -0.30
CA LEU A 15 4.69 4.99 -1.19
C LEU A 15 4.05 5.26 -2.54
N CYS A 16 3.37 4.27 -3.13
CA CYS A 16 2.68 4.43 -4.40
C CYS A 16 1.53 5.44 -4.29
N GLY A 17 0.71 5.36 -3.24
CA GLY A 17 -0.36 6.33 -2.96
C GLY A 17 0.17 7.76 -2.79
N ALA A 18 1.21 7.93 -1.95
CA ALA A 18 1.82 9.25 -1.72
C ALA A 18 2.44 9.86 -2.99
N LEU A 19 3.14 9.04 -3.78
CA LEU A 19 3.66 9.48 -5.09
C LEU A 19 2.52 9.79 -6.06
N GLY A 20 1.45 8.99 -6.07
CA GLY A 20 0.26 9.21 -6.88
C GLY A 20 -0.31 10.60 -6.64
N ILE A 21 -0.56 10.94 -5.38
CA ILE A 21 -1.02 12.27 -4.96
C ILE A 21 -0.05 13.36 -5.44
N ALA A 22 1.26 13.18 -5.24
CA ALA A 22 2.26 14.15 -5.68
C ALA A 22 2.25 14.37 -7.20
N PHE A 23 2.00 13.34 -8.00
CA PHE A 23 1.88 13.45 -9.46
C PHE A 23 0.55 14.07 -9.90
N VAL A 24 -0.55 13.84 -9.17
CA VAL A 24 -1.82 14.56 -9.39
C VAL A 24 -1.61 16.07 -9.24
N PHE A 25 -0.93 16.51 -8.18
CA PHE A 25 -0.62 17.94 -7.99
C PHE A 25 0.29 18.52 -9.09
N ARG A 26 1.07 17.68 -9.77
CA ARG A 26 1.88 18.08 -10.94
C ARG A 26 1.12 18.03 -12.26
N GLY A 27 -0.18 17.75 -12.25
CA GLY A 27 -1.02 17.61 -13.44
C GLY A 27 -0.77 16.33 -14.25
N ARG A 28 0.01 15.37 -13.71
CA ARG A 28 0.34 14.09 -14.36
C ARG A 28 -0.60 12.98 -13.92
N MET A 29 -1.85 13.10 -14.34
CA MET A 29 -2.92 12.13 -14.03
C MET A 29 -2.64 10.74 -14.61
N ASP A 30 -1.92 10.67 -15.73
CA ASP A 30 -1.42 9.45 -16.36
C ASP A 30 -0.60 8.59 -15.39
N VAL A 31 0.39 9.20 -14.74
CA VAL A 31 1.27 8.50 -13.79
C VAL A 31 0.54 8.17 -12.51
N ALA A 32 -0.29 9.09 -12.02
CA ALA A 32 -1.08 8.87 -10.81
C ALA A 32 -2.02 7.66 -10.96
N PHE A 33 -2.66 7.51 -12.12
CA PHE A 33 -3.54 6.36 -12.39
C PHE A 33 -2.78 5.03 -12.36
N TRP A 34 -1.61 4.95 -12.99
CA TRP A 34 -0.79 3.73 -12.96
C TRP A 34 -0.24 3.44 -11.55
N LEU A 35 0.10 4.48 -10.79
CA LEU A 35 0.53 4.32 -9.40
C LEU A 35 -0.62 3.82 -8.51
N LEU A 36 -1.85 4.28 -8.72
CA LEU A 36 -3.03 3.79 -8.02
C LEU A 36 -3.28 2.30 -8.29
N ILE A 37 -3.22 1.88 -9.56
CA ILE A 37 -3.33 0.45 -9.91
C ILE A 37 -2.24 -0.36 -9.21
N THR A 38 -1.01 0.15 -9.20
CA THR A 38 0.13 -0.53 -8.58
C THR A 38 -0.04 -0.61 -7.05
N ALA A 39 -0.56 0.45 -6.42
CA ALA A 39 -0.93 0.49 -5.01
C ALA A 39 -1.96 -0.60 -4.68
N SER A 40 -3.04 -0.73 -5.46
CA SER A 40 -4.04 -1.80 -5.29
C SER A 40 -3.47 -3.22 -5.42
N VAL A 41 -2.47 -3.42 -6.28
CA VAL A 41 -1.80 -4.73 -6.40
C VAL A 41 -0.99 -5.03 -5.15
N PHE A 42 -0.25 -4.05 -4.61
CA PHE A 42 0.50 -4.24 -3.37
C PHE A 42 -0.40 -4.48 -2.18
N ASP A 43 -1.52 -3.77 -2.08
CA ASP A 43 -2.55 -3.98 -1.06
C ASP A 43 -3.05 -5.43 -1.03
N PHE A 44 -3.41 -5.94 -2.21
CA PHE A 44 -3.85 -7.33 -2.36
C PHE A 44 -2.75 -8.33 -1.98
N LEU A 45 -1.50 -8.06 -2.38
CA LEU A 45 -0.37 -8.93 -2.04
C LEU A 45 -0.04 -8.92 -0.54
N ASP A 46 -0.19 -7.78 0.12
CA ASP A 46 0.02 -7.66 1.56
C ASP A 46 -1.04 -8.46 2.33
N GLY A 47 -2.32 -8.24 2.04
CA GLY A 47 -3.42 -8.99 2.64
C GLY A 47 -3.32 -10.49 2.36
N PHE A 48 -2.88 -10.89 1.17
CA PHE A 48 -2.60 -12.29 0.83
C PHE A 48 -1.43 -12.86 1.63
N ALA A 49 -0.32 -12.13 1.74
CA ALA A 49 0.85 -12.54 2.52
C ALA A 49 0.54 -12.65 4.01
N ALA A 50 -0.19 -11.69 4.59
CA ALA A 50 -0.64 -11.72 5.98
C ALA A 50 -1.49 -12.96 6.28
N ARG A 51 -2.39 -13.32 5.35
CA ARG A 51 -3.25 -14.50 5.45
C ARG A 51 -2.46 -15.81 5.29
N LEU A 52 -1.54 -15.87 4.34
CA LEU A 52 -0.72 -17.07 4.08
C LEU A 52 0.27 -17.35 5.22
N LEU A 53 0.88 -16.31 5.79
CA LEU A 53 1.89 -16.42 6.84
C LEU A 53 1.28 -16.46 8.26
N HIS A 54 -0.05 -16.37 8.39
CA HIS A 54 -0.75 -16.20 9.67
C HIS A 54 -0.13 -15.07 10.53
N ALA A 55 0.42 -14.06 9.87
CA ALA A 55 1.27 -13.05 10.47
C ALA A 55 0.47 -11.76 10.67
N PHE A 56 -0.59 -11.82 11.48
CA PHE A 56 -1.39 -10.66 11.85
C PHE A 56 -0.72 -9.94 13.03
N SER A 57 -0.28 -8.70 12.82
CA SER A 57 0.27 -7.85 13.87
C SER A 57 -0.57 -6.58 14.03
N ALA A 58 -0.69 -6.07 15.26
CA ALA A 58 -1.41 -4.83 15.52
C ALA A 58 -0.81 -3.63 14.76
N ILE A 59 0.53 -3.60 14.65
CA ILE A 59 1.25 -2.56 13.90
C ILE A 59 0.96 -2.67 12.40
N GLY A 60 0.94 -3.89 11.84
CA GLY A 60 0.62 -4.10 10.43
C GLY A 60 -0.79 -3.61 10.08
N LYS A 61 -1.76 -3.84 10.97
CA LYS A 61 -3.14 -3.38 10.79
C LYS A 61 -3.27 -1.85 10.79
N GLU A 62 -2.55 -1.15 11.66
CA GLU A 62 -2.53 0.33 11.67
C GLU A 62 -1.83 0.87 10.40
N LEU A 63 -0.76 0.20 9.96
CA LEU A 63 -0.03 0.57 8.74
C LEU A 63 -0.88 0.38 7.49
N ASP A 64 -1.64 -0.71 7.42
CA ASP A 64 -2.61 -1.04 6.37
C ASP A 64 -3.69 0.04 6.27
N SER A 65 -4.31 0.38 7.41
CA SER A 65 -5.28 1.48 7.48
C SER A 65 -4.71 2.83 7.03
N LEU A 66 -3.44 3.12 7.32
CA LEU A 66 -2.79 4.35 6.85
C LEU A 66 -2.51 4.30 5.35
N ALA A 67 -2.07 3.15 4.83
CA ALA A 67 -1.84 2.94 3.40
C ALA A 67 -3.13 3.06 2.59
N ASP A 68 -4.23 2.50 3.09
CA ASP A 68 -5.57 2.63 2.51
C ASP A 68 -6.02 4.09 2.45
N THR A 69 -5.84 4.83 3.54
CA THR A 69 -6.25 6.24 3.59
C THR A 69 -5.46 7.09 2.60
N ILE A 70 -4.17 6.82 2.40
CA ILE A 70 -3.35 7.59 1.45
C ILE A 70 -3.56 7.15 0.00
N SER A 71 -3.83 5.87 -0.24
CA SER A 71 -3.93 5.32 -1.60
C SER A 71 -5.35 5.40 -2.16
N PHE A 72 -6.38 5.28 -1.32
CA PHE A 72 -7.79 5.22 -1.73
C PHE A 72 -8.68 6.29 -1.09
N GLY A 73 -8.19 7.01 -0.07
CA GLY A 73 -8.95 8.04 0.67
C GLY A 73 -9.03 9.41 -0.02
#